data_AF-A0A0U5GYP0-F1
#
_entry.id   AF-A0A0U5GYP0-F1
#
_cell.length_a   1.000
_cell.length_b   1.000
_cell.length_c   1.000
_cell.angle_alpha   90.00
_cell.angle_beta   90.00
_cell.angle_gamma   90.00
#
_symmetry.space_group_name_H-M   'P 1'
#
loop_
_entity.id
_entity.type
_entity.pdbx_description
1 polymer ?
#
loop_
_entity_poly.entity_id
_entity_poly.type
_entity_poly.pdbx_seq_one_letter_code
_entity_poly.pdbx_strand_id
1 'polypeptide(L)'
;MATPITTPTPAIQKALSLPEILSEIFHWIYADEGRLEEIPDRPRHYTFVITRRNDLHSCALTSRLWFAESIALLWKIPHDPDLKHLERDIEDRLGPLPPSRREFYAKFIDEGTIETTRLGKDGSKSELDGVVLPALRTMRLYVPLYNSGVPAIVAPRLKQLDIDPHVEVLPPEECVGENVMGEVLEQIPALFSNVDVVTFGLCYARRKDFERFKSRMPGVTIHDEDSVILN
;
A
#
# COMPACT_ATOMS: atom_id res chain seq x y z
N MET A 1 -27.84 -51.34 10.89
CA MET A 1 -26.67 -50.44 10.78
C MET A 1 -26.61 -49.97 9.34
N ALA A 2 -26.86 -48.68 9.07
CA ALA A 2 -26.78 -48.13 7.73
C ALA A 2 -25.34 -47.69 7.45
N THR A 3 -24.73 -48.23 6.40
CA THR A 3 -23.44 -47.76 5.88
C THR A 3 -23.59 -46.36 5.30
N PRO A 4 -22.71 -45.40 5.63
CA PRO A 4 -22.79 -44.05 5.08
C PRO A 4 -22.52 -44.10 3.57
N ILE A 5 -23.49 -43.62 2.79
CA ILE A 5 -23.34 -43.42 1.34
C ILE A 5 -22.35 -42.28 1.16
N THR A 6 -21.15 -42.60 0.71
CA THR A 6 -20.16 -41.61 0.28
C THR A 6 -20.48 -41.24 -1.16
N THR A 7 -21.17 -40.12 -1.35
CA THR A 7 -21.37 -39.56 -2.69
C THR A 7 -20.01 -39.14 -3.25
N PRO A 8 -19.63 -39.58 -4.47
CA PRO A 8 -18.37 -39.18 -5.07
C PRO A 8 -18.36 -37.66 -5.27
N THR A 9 -17.31 -37.01 -4.78
CA THR A 9 -17.06 -35.59 -4.99
C THR A 9 -17.04 -35.32 -6.50
N PRO A 10 -17.94 -34.47 -7.03
CA PRO A 10 -17.95 -34.12 -8.44
C PRO A 10 -16.57 -33.64 -8.90
N ALA A 11 -16.18 -33.95 -10.14
CA ALA A 11 -14.88 -33.57 -10.70
C ALA A 11 -14.59 -32.06 -10.53
N ILE A 12 -15.63 -31.23 -10.60
CA ILE A 12 -15.57 -29.78 -10.34
C ILE A 12 -15.17 -29.48 -8.89
N GLN A 13 -15.80 -30.13 -7.89
CA GLN A 13 -15.42 -29.94 -6.49
C GLN A 13 -13.99 -30.44 -6.22
N LYS A 14 -13.55 -31.48 -6.94
CA LYS A 14 -12.17 -31.97 -6.85
C LYS A 14 -11.17 -31.00 -7.52
N ALA A 15 -11.55 -30.34 -8.61
CA ALA A 15 -10.71 -29.33 -9.25
C ALA A 15 -10.62 -28.05 -8.40
N LEU A 16 -11.75 -27.59 -7.83
CA LEU A 16 -11.82 -26.40 -6.96
C LEU A 16 -11.25 -26.63 -5.55
N SER A 17 -10.70 -27.82 -5.28
CA SER A 17 -9.92 -28.10 -4.07
C SER A 17 -8.41 -28.21 -4.34
N LEU A 18 -7.98 -28.10 -5.62
CA LEU A 18 -6.56 -28.06 -5.98
C LEU A 18 -6.02 -26.64 -5.80
N PRO A 19 -4.97 -26.45 -4.98
CA PRO A 19 -4.37 -25.12 -4.76
C PRO A 19 -3.91 -24.46 -6.06
N GLU A 20 -3.38 -25.22 -7.01
CA GLU A 20 -2.85 -24.70 -8.27
C GLU A 20 -3.98 -24.11 -9.14
N ILE A 21 -5.12 -24.78 -9.19
CA ILE A 21 -6.30 -24.32 -9.95
C ILE A 21 -6.89 -23.08 -9.28
N LEU A 22 -6.97 -23.06 -7.95
CA LEU A 22 -7.46 -21.89 -7.23
C LEU A 22 -6.53 -20.71 -7.41
N SER A 23 -5.22 -20.89 -7.27
CA SER A 23 -4.23 -19.83 -7.45
C SER A 23 -4.37 -19.16 -8.82
N GLU A 24 -4.56 -19.96 -9.87
CA GLU A 24 -4.82 -19.44 -11.22
C GLU A 24 -6.13 -18.65 -11.29
N ILE A 25 -7.25 -19.20 -10.81
CA ILE A 25 -8.54 -18.49 -10.77
C ILE A 25 -8.42 -17.15 -10.04
N PHE A 26 -7.74 -17.14 -8.91
CA PHE A 26 -7.53 -15.96 -8.10
C PHE A 26 -6.62 -14.93 -8.77
N HIS A 27 -5.62 -15.39 -9.52
CA HIS A 27 -4.79 -14.52 -10.35
C HIS A 27 -5.63 -13.82 -11.43
N TRP A 28 -6.52 -14.55 -12.12
CA TRP A 28 -7.44 -13.97 -13.09
C TRP A 28 -8.38 -12.93 -12.48
N ILE A 29 -8.96 -13.21 -11.30
CA ILE A 29 -9.80 -12.24 -10.59
C ILE A 29 -9.00 -10.98 -10.23
N TYR A 30 -7.75 -11.15 -9.78
CA TYR A 30 -6.90 -10.03 -9.39
C TYR A 30 -6.45 -9.17 -10.59
N ALA A 31 -6.28 -9.79 -11.76
CA ALA A 31 -5.90 -9.13 -13.00
C ALA A 31 -7.08 -8.44 -13.71
N ASP A 32 -8.33 -8.76 -13.37
CA ASP A 32 -9.51 -8.13 -13.99
C ASP A 32 -9.60 -6.65 -13.59
N GLU A 33 -9.81 -5.79 -14.59
CA GLU A 33 -10.10 -4.37 -14.39
C GLU A 33 -11.56 -4.27 -13.94
N GLY A 34 -11.83 -3.52 -12.86
CA GLY A 34 -13.16 -3.45 -12.26
C GLY A 34 -14.28 -3.17 -13.27
N ARG A 35 -15.48 -3.70 -13.01
CA ARG A 35 -16.63 -3.52 -13.91
C ARG A 35 -17.57 -2.48 -13.32
N LEU A 36 -18.03 -1.56 -14.17
CA LEU A 36 -19.09 -0.63 -13.84
C LEU A 36 -20.43 -1.36 -14.00
N GLU A 37 -21.13 -1.61 -12.90
CA GLU A 37 -22.51 -2.11 -12.95
C GLU A 37 -23.49 -0.98 -12.65
N GLU A 38 -24.38 -0.72 -13.59
CA GLU A 38 -25.56 0.12 -13.39
C GLU A 38 -26.64 -0.72 -12.71
N ILE A 39 -27.09 -0.31 -11.51
CA ILE A 39 -28.21 -0.95 -10.83
C ILE A 39 -29.51 -0.28 -11.29
N PRO A 40 -30.37 -0.96 -12.06
CA PRO A 40 -31.47 -0.30 -12.79
C PRO A 40 -32.60 0.26 -11.90
N ASP A 41 -32.56 0.05 -10.58
CA ASP A 41 -33.73 0.23 -9.70
C ASP A 41 -33.50 1.16 -8.48
N ARG A 42 -32.46 2.02 -8.52
CA ARG A 42 -32.28 3.07 -7.49
C ARG A 42 -32.59 4.46 -8.07
N PRO A 43 -33.35 5.31 -7.34
CA PRO A 43 -33.83 6.62 -7.81
C PRO A 43 -32.73 7.67 -8.04
N ARG A 44 -31.46 7.29 -7.89
CA ARG A 44 -30.28 8.01 -8.33
C ARG A 44 -29.40 6.99 -9.04
N HIS A 45 -28.95 7.28 -10.24
CA HIS A 45 -28.00 6.44 -10.99
C HIS A 45 -26.67 6.39 -10.22
N TYR A 46 -26.60 5.54 -9.20
CA TYR A 46 -25.35 5.15 -8.58
C TYR A 46 -24.83 3.98 -9.41
N THR A 47 -23.84 4.23 -10.25
CA THR A 47 -22.96 3.18 -10.76
C THR A 47 -22.25 2.59 -9.55
N PHE A 48 -22.48 1.31 -9.28
CA PHE A 48 -21.64 0.58 -8.33
C PHE A 48 -20.45 0.08 -9.12
N VAL A 49 -19.24 0.46 -8.69
CA VAL A 49 -18.03 -0.13 -9.22
C VAL A 49 -17.85 -1.47 -8.51
N ILE A 50 -18.06 -2.58 -9.21
CA ILE A 50 -17.61 -3.88 -8.71
C ILE A 50 -16.12 -3.96 -9.01
N THR A 51 -15.35 -3.75 -7.96
CA THR A 51 -13.89 -3.86 -8.06
C THR A 51 -13.48 -5.32 -7.91
N ARG A 52 -12.32 -5.69 -8.47
CA ARG A 52 -11.65 -6.97 -8.18
C ARG A 52 -11.57 -7.29 -6.68
N ARG A 53 -11.54 -6.24 -5.84
CA ARG A 53 -11.51 -6.36 -4.39
C ARG A 53 -12.80 -6.92 -3.81
N ASN A 54 -13.96 -6.55 -4.39
CA ASN A 54 -15.26 -7.09 -3.98
C ASN A 54 -15.35 -8.60 -4.24
N ASP A 55 -14.86 -9.05 -5.40
CA ASP A 55 -14.84 -10.47 -5.76
C ASP A 55 -13.91 -11.28 -4.87
N LEU A 56 -12.69 -10.79 -4.64
CA LEU A 56 -11.74 -11.43 -3.73
C LEU A 56 -12.27 -11.50 -2.29
N HIS A 57 -12.95 -10.44 -1.83
CA HIS A 57 -13.60 -10.44 -0.53
C HIS A 57 -14.71 -11.50 -0.45
N SER A 58 -15.57 -11.58 -1.47
CA SER A 58 -16.62 -12.60 -1.54
C SER A 58 -16.02 -14.00 -1.53
N CYS A 59 -14.94 -14.22 -2.26
CA CYS A 59 -14.21 -15.48 -2.26
C CYS A 59 -13.63 -15.83 -0.90
N ALA A 60 -13.10 -14.85 -0.16
CA ALA A 60 -12.54 -15.05 1.18
C ALA A 60 -13.56 -15.62 2.18
N LEU A 61 -14.85 -15.37 1.96
CA LEU A 61 -15.94 -15.81 2.84
C LEU A 61 -16.45 -17.22 2.53
N THR A 62 -16.03 -17.83 1.43
CA THR A 62 -16.60 -19.11 0.96
C THR A 62 -16.10 -20.33 1.72
N SER A 63 -14.78 -20.45 1.91
CA SER A 63 -14.13 -21.59 2.56
C SER A 63 -12.75 -21.22 3.08
N ARG A 64 -12.17 -22.04 3.97
CA ARG A 64 -10.80 -21.83 4.49
C ARG A 64 -9.74 -21.85 3.39
N LEU A 65 -9.93 -22.69 2.38
CA LEU A 65 -8.99 -22.81 1.27
C LEU A 65 -9.01 -21.54 0.40
N TRP A 66 -10.22 -21.08 0.06
CA TRP A 66 -10.40 -19.85 -0.73
C TRP A 66 -9.96 -18.61 0.04
N PHE A 67 -10.21 -18.57 1.36
CA PHE A 67 -9.68 -17.54 2.24
C PHE A 67 -8.15 -17.45 2.17
N ALA A 68 -7.44 -18.58 2.22
CA ALA A 68 -5.98 -18.57 2.22
C ALA A 68 -5.39 -17.96 0.95
N GLU A 69 -6.01 -18.22 -0.21
CA GLU A 69 -5.59 -17.66 -1.50
C GLU A 69 -6.02 -16.20 -1.67
N SER A 70 -7.29 -15.88 -1.41
CA SER A 70 -7.83 -14.56 -1.69
C SER A 70 -7.33 -13.49 -0.72
N ILE A 71 -7.08 -13.85 0.55
CA ILE A 71 -6.61 -12.88 1.54
C ILE A 71 -5.21 -12.38 1.21
N ALA A 72 -4.35 -13.22 0.64
CA ALA A 72 -3.02 -12.81 0.22
C ALA A 72 -3.11 -11.73 -0.86
N LEU A 73 -4.02 -11.88 -1.83
CA LEU A 73 -4.23 -10.91 -2.91
C LEU A 73 -4.93 -9.64 -2.45
N LEU A 74 -5.89 -9.74 -1.52
CA LEU A 74 -6.56 -8.57 -0.91
C LEU A 74 -5.60 -7.65 -0.17
N TRP A 75 -4.54 -8.21 0.41
CA TRP A 75 -3.53 -7.47 1.17
C TRP A 75 -2.26 -7.16 0.37
N LYS A 76 -2.10 -7.74 -0.83
CA LYS A 76 -0.90 -7.53 -1.66
C LYS A 76 -0.67 -6.06 -1.99
N ILE A 77 -1.74 -5.39 -2.40
CA ILE A 77 -1.78 -3.94 -2.64
C ILE A 77 -3.01 -3.45 -1.88
N PRO A 78 -2.85 -2.87 -0.68
CA PRO A 78 -3.99 -2.46 0.13
C PRO A 78 -4.80 -1.36 -0.56
N HIS A 79 -4.15 -0.51 -1.34
CA HIS A 79 -4.79 0.49 -2.18
C HIS A 79 -5.85 -0.10 -3.11
N ASP A 80 -6.97 0.60 -3.23
CA ASP A 80 -7.92 0.35 -4.30
C ASP A 80 -7.43 1.14 -5.54
N PRO A 81 -7.03 0.48 -6.64
CA PRO A 81 -6.51 1.17 -7.82
C PRO A 81 -7.50 2.18 -8.42
N ASP A 82 -8.80 2.01 -8.13
CA ASP A 82 -9.86 2.89 -8.60
C ASP A 82 -10.03 4.12 -7.67
N LEU A 83 -9.45 4.10 -6.47
CA LEU A 83 -9.47 5.17 -5.49
C LEU A 83 -8.06 5.68 -5.18
N LYS A 84 -7.38 6.20 -6.21
CA LYS A 84 -6.00 6.77 -6.22
C LYS A 84 -5.67 7.81 -5.13
N HIS A 85 -6.64 8.19 -4.32
CA HIS A 85 -6.57 9.24 -3.30
C HIS A 85 -6.43 8.70 -1.86
N LEU A 86 -6.24 7.39 -1.67
CA LEU A 86 -6.01 6.86 -0.32
C LEU A 86 -4.56 7.07 0.11
N GLU A 87 -4.36 8.14 0.86
CA GLU A 87 -3.10 8.65 1.40
C GLU A 87 -2.48 7.75 2.50
N ARG A 88 -3.26 6.83 3.11
CA ARG A 88 -2.84 6.00 4.26
C ARG A 88 -3.29 4.53 4.21
N ASP A 89 -3.17 3.86 3.07
CA ASP A 89 -3.77 2.53 2.92
C ASP A 89 -3.20 1.44 3.88
N ILE A 90 -1.92 1.49 4.24
CA ILE A 90 -1.31 0.53 5.18
C ILE A 90 -1.72 0.87 6.63
N GLU A 91 -1.58 2.14 7.05
CA GLU A 91 -1.88 2.58 8.41
C GLU A 91 -3.37 2.39 8.71
N ASP A 92 -4.27 2.82 7.81
CA ASP A 92 -5.73 2.72 8.02
C ASP A 92 -6.21 1.27 8.15
N ARG A 93 -5.44 0.32 7.61
CA ARG A 93 -5.82 -1.10 7.60
C ARG A 93 -5.13 -1.93 8.66
N LEU A 94 -3.85 -1.70 8.91
CA LEU A 94 -3.11 -2.41 9.94
C LEU A 94 -3.31 -1.76 11.32
N GLY A 95 -3.37 -0.44 11.38
CA GLY A 95 -3.46 0.34 12.61
C GLY A 95 -4.57 -0.13 13.56
N PRO A 96 -5.84 -0.24 13.09
CA PRO A 96 -6.95 -0.70 13.92
C PRO A 96 -6.86 -2.17 14.37
N LEU A 97 -5.95 -2.97 13.81
CA LEU A 97 -5.84 -4.40 14.12
C LEU A 97 -4.96 -4.65 15.37
N PRO A 98 -5.22 -5.73 16.13
CA PRO A 98 -4.30 -6.19 17.17
C PRO A 98 -2.93 -6.59 16.59
N PRO A 99 -1.82 -6.49 17.36
CA PRO A 99 -0.47 -6.75 16.86
C PRO A 99 -0.29 -8.08 16.10
N SER A 100 -0.83 -9.18 16.65
CA SER A 100 -0.75 -10.50 16.00
C SER A 100 -1.45 -10.57 14.64
N ARG A 101 -2.53 -9.80 14.44
CA ARG A 101 -3.20 -9.70 13.14
C ARG A 101 -2.44 -8.80 12.19
N ARG A 102 -1.80 -7.73 12.69
CA ARG A 102 -0.92 -6.89 11.88
C ARG A 102 0.18 -7.73 11.25
N GLU A 103 0.93 -8.47 12.08
CA GLU A 103 2.00 -9.36 11.62
C GLU A 103 1.53 -10.40 10.59
N PHE A 104 0.33 -10.96 10.81
CA PHE A 104 -0.24 -11.93 9.88
C PHE A 104 -0.50 -11.34 8.49
N TYR A 105 -1.03 -10.12 8.40
CA TYR A 105 -1.35 -9.48 7.12
C TYR A 105 -0.15 -8.75 6.49
N ALA A 106 0.74 -8.19 7.31
CA ALA A 106 1.93 -7.46 6.90
C ALA A 106 2.83 -8.28 5.95
N LYS A 107 2.83 -9.61 6.10
CA LYS A 107 3.62 -10.50 5.24
C LYS A 107 3.14 -10.58 3.79
N PHE A 108 1.93 -10.12 3.50
CA PHE A 108 1.36 -10.17 2.15
C PHE A 108 1.55 -8.85 1.39
N ILE A 109 1.75 -7.74 2.10
CA ILE A 109 1.86 -6.40 1.51
C ILE A 109 3.16 -6.32 0.69
N ASP A 110 3.00 -6.15 -0.62
CA ASP A 110 4.07 -6.03 -1.61
C ASP A 110 4.26 -4.56 -2.02
N GLU A 111 3.17 -3.80 -2.04
CA GLU A 111 3.12 -2.38 -2.35
C GLU A 111 2.12 -1.67 -1.42
N GLY A 112 2.38 -0.40 -1.08
CA GLY A 112 1.40 0.44 -0.40
C GLY A 112 1.92 1.84 -0.07
N THR A 113 1.06 2.62 0.55
CA THR A 113 1.26 4.02 0.93
C THR A 113 1.33 4.16 2.46
N ILE A 114 2.33 4.91 2.91
CA ILE A 114 2.48 5.33 4.30
C ILE A 114 2.51 6.85 4.34
N GLU A 115 1.82 7.44 5.30
CA GLU A 115 1.84 8.88 5.53
C GLU A 115 2.86 9.24 6.62
N THR A 116 3.55 10.36 6.43
CA THR A 116 4.36 10.96 7.49
C THR A 116 3.50 11.45 8.66
N THR A 117 4.02 11.36 9.88
CA THR A 117 3.36 11.83 11.09
C THR A 117 3.81 13.24 11.45
N ARG A 118 3.05 13.92 12.31
CA ARG A 118 3.52 15.16 12.94
C ARG A 118 4.72 14.86 13.82
N LEU A 119 5.79 15.64 13.72
CA LEU A 119 6.84 15.64 14.75
C LEU A 119 6.33 16.43 15.97
N GLY A 120 5.72 15.75 16.93
CA GLY A 120 5.30 16.34 18.20
C GLY A 120 6.42 16.38 19.26
N LYS A 121 6.35 17.35 20.18
CA LYS A 121 7.17 17.37 21.42
C LYS A 121 6.99 16.10 22.29
N ASP A 122 5.89 15.37 22.09
CA ASP A 122 5.51 14.19 22.85
C ASP A 122 5.85 12.87 22.14
N GLY A 123 6.54 12.93 21.00
CA GLY A 123 6.97 11.73 20.26
C GLY A 123 5.80 10.91 19.74
N SER A 124 4.90 11.52 18.96
CA SER A 124 3.82 10.81 18.27
C SER A 124 4.40 9.68 17.41
N LYS A 125 4.26 8.46 17.93
CA LYS A 125 4.64 7.23 17.24
C LYS A 125 3.57 6.89 16.23
N SER A 126 3.97 6.55 15.01
CA SER A 126 3.05 5.91 14.06
C SER A 126 2.62 4.56 14.63
N GLU A 127 1.41 4.10 14.32
CA GLU A 127 0.98 2.75 14.69
C GLU A 127 1.74 1.67 13.92
N LEU A 128 2.48 2.08 12.88
CA LEU A 128 3.40 1.27 12.10
C LEU A 128 4.84 1.27 12.62
N ASP A 129 5.18 2.06 13.65
CA ASP A 129 6.55 2.04 14.20
C ASP A 129 6.92 0.64 14.69
N GLY A 130 8.00 0.08 14.13
CA GLY A 130 8.46 -1.28 14.40
C GLY A 130 7.68 -2.39 13.71
N VAL A 131 6.66 -2.07 12.91
CA VAL A 131 5.95 -3.07 12.10
C VAL A 131 6.88 -3.61 11.03
N VAL A 132 6.96 -4.94 10.93
CA VAL A 132 7.75 -5.64 9.94
C VAL A 132 6.89 -5.92 8.71
N LEU A 133 7.28 -5.36 7.57
CA LEU A 133 6.65 -5.56 6.25
C LEU A 133 7.61 -6.38 5.37
N PRO A 134 7.67 -7.72 5.55
CA PRO A 134 8.75 -8.54 4.98
C PRO A 134 8.64 -8.76 3.47
N ALA A 135 7.47 -8.53 2.88
CA ALA A 135 7.22 -8.67 1.45
C ALA A 135 7.26 -7.34 0.69
N LEU A 136 7.23 -6.19 1.37
CA LEU A 136 7.12 -4.87 0.75
C LEU A 136 8.33 -4.58 -0.14
N ARG A 137 8.08 -4.28 -1.41
CA ARG A 137 9.08 -3.97 -2.44
C ARG A 137 9.01 -2.53 -2.91
N THR A 138 7.80 -1.99 -3.00
CA THR A 138 7.53 -0.63 -3.45
C THR A 138 6.72 0.09 -2.39
N MET A 139 7.11 1.30 -2.04
CA MET A 139 6.38 2.09 -1.05
C MET A 139 6.23 3.52 -1.54
N ARG A 140 5.03 4.07 -1.42
CA ARG A 140 4.79 5.50 -1.49
C ARG A 140 4.83 6.10 -0.09
N LEU A 141 5.65 7.12 0.11
CA LEU A 141 5.67 7.96 1.29
C LEU A 141 4.91 9.24 0.99
N TYR A 142 3.67 9.33 1.45
CA TYR A 142 2.87 10.53 1.35
C TYR A 142 3.27 11.56 2.41
N VAL A 143 3.49 12.81 1.99
CA VAL A 143 3.95 13.89 2.87
C VAL A 143 2.92 15.02 2.92
N PRO A 144 2.05 15.08 3.95
CA PRO A 144 1.17 16.21 4.17
C PRO A 144 1.93 17.50 4.52
N LEU A 145 1.27 18.64 4.33
CA LEU A 145 1.82 20.00 4.47
C LEU A 145 2.68 20.27 5.73
N TYR A 146 2.34 19.66 6.86
CA TYR A 146 2.93 19.95 8.17
C TYR A 146 3.51 18.72 8.87
N ASN A 147 3.58 17.59 8.16
CA ASN A 147 4.03 16.33 8.72
C ASN A 147 5.39 15.99 8.13
N SER A 148 6.37 15.73 8.99
CA SER A 148 7.74 15.41 8.59
C SER A 148 8.28 14.15 9.24
N GLY A 149 7.57 13.55 10.21
CA GLY A 149 7.99 12.34 10.89
C GLY A 149 7.83 11.12 9.99
N VAL A 150 8.92 10.48 9.60
CA VAL A 150 8.87 9.29 8.74
C VAL A 150 8.71 8.05 9.63
N PRO A 151 7.63 7.24 9.46
CA PRO A 151 7.42 6.06 10.28
C PRO A 151 8.57 5.04 10.20
N ALA A 152 9.00 4.54 11.36
CA ALA A 152 10.13 3.63 11.47
C ALA A 152 9.71 2.16 11.26
N ILE A 153 9.28 1.83 10.04
CA ILE A 153 8.93 0.46 9.64
C ILE A 153 10.18 -0.38 9.35
N VAL A 154 10.02 -1.71 9.38
CA VAL A 154 11.07 -2.66 8.98
C VAL A 154 10.68 -3.35 7.68
N ALA A 155 11.23 -2.90 6.55
CA ALA A 155 10.94 -3.42 5.21
C ALA A 155 12.21 -3.93 4.51
N PRO A 156 12.68 -5.16 4.82
CA PRO A 156 13.98 -5.67 4.37
C PRO A 156 14.08 -5.92 2.86
N ARG A 157 12.93 -5.94 2.16
CA ARG A 157 12.86 -6.15 0.70
C ARG A 157 12.49 -4.88 -0.06
N LEU A 158 12.36 -3.74 0.61
CA LEU A 158 12.00 -2.49 -0.02
C LEU A 158 13.10 -2.09 -1.01
N LYS A 159 12.73 -1.91 -2.27
CA LYS A 159 13.63 -1.55 -3.36
C LYS A 159 13.30 -0.21 -4.01
N GLN A 160 12.04 0.20 -3.96
CA GLN A 160 11.59 1.46 -4.54
C GLN A 160 10.84 2.29 -3.51
N LEU A 161 11.23 3.55 -3.39
CA LEU A 161 10.58 4.55 -2.54
C LEU A 161 10.09 5.71 -3.40
N ASP A 162 8.78 5.92 -3.43
CA ASP A 162 8.12 7.03 -4.10
C ASP A 162 7.76 8.11 -3.07
N ILE A 163 8.42 9.26 -3.12
CA ILE A 163 8.16 10.36 -2.20
C ILE A 163 7.12 11.25 -2.85
N ASP A 164 5.93 11.33 -2.27
CA ASP A 164 4.77 12.03 -2.83
C ASP A 164 4.29 13.14 -1.88
N PRO A 165 4.85 14.36 -1.99
CA PRO A 165 4.42 15.47 -1.14
C PRO A 165 3.08 16.03 -1.58
N HIS A 166 2.27 16.43 -0.61
CA HIS A 166 1.00 17.07 -0.87
C HIS A 166 1.20 18.35 -1.70
N VAL A 167 0.47 18.41 -2.80
CA VAL A 167 0.37 19.59 -3.65
C VAL A 167 -1.11 19.82 -3.94
N GLU A 168 -1.66 20.91 -3.42
CA GLU A 168 -2.97 21.37 -3.85
C GLU A 168 -2.84 21.96 -5.26
N VAL A 169 -3.51 21.35 -6.24
CA VAL A 169 -3.37 21.76 -7.65
C VAL A 169 -4.10 23.07 -7.92
N LEU A 170 -5.22 23.35 -7.23
CA LEU A 170 -6.04 24.54 -7.47
C LEU A 170 -6.88 24.98 -6.25
N PRO A 171 -6.69 26.22 -5.75
CA PRO A 171 -5.57 27.12 -6.03
C PRO A 171 -4.28 26.58 -5.38
N PRO A 172 -3.09 26.73 -6.00
CA PRO A 172 -1.84 26.19 -5.48
C PRO A 172 -1.28 27.06 -4.34
N GLU A 173 -2.07 27.23 -3.29
CA GLU A 173 -1.71 28.02 -2.12
C GLU A 173 -1.00 27.16 -1.07
N GLU A 174 -1.25 25.83 -1.08
CA GLU A 174 -0.75 24.91 -0.09
C GLU A 174 0.05 23.76 -0.73
N CYS A 175 1.38 23.84 -0.59
CA CYS A 175 2.30 22.75 -0.93
C CYS A 175 3.26 22.51 0.24
N VAL A 176 3.83 21.31 0.31
CA VAL A 176 4.84 21.01 1.31
C VAL A 176 6.04 21.94 1.13
N GLY A 177 6.29 22.76 2.14
CA GLY A 177 7.41 23.70 2.14
C GLY A 177 8.76 23.00 2.33
N GLU A 178 9.83 23.66 1.90
CA GLU A 178 11.19 23.12 1.93
C GLU A 178 11.68 22.69 3.32
N ASN A 179 11.16 23.31 4.39
CA ASN A 179 11.52 22.94 5.76
C ASN A 179 11.06 21.50 6.06
N VAL A 180 9.80 21.20 5.76
CA VAL A 180 9.19 19.89 6.00
C VAL A 180 9.88 18.85 5.11
N MET A 181 10.11 19.17 3.84
CA MET A 181 10.87 18.29 2.95
C MET A 181 12.30 18.05 3.43
N GLY A 182 13.00 19.07 3.91
CA GLY A 182 14.35 18.92 4.48
C GLY A 182 14.38 17.97 5.67
N GLU A 183 13.38 18.04 6.55
CA GLU A 183 13.23 17.13 7.70
C GLU A 183 12.93 15.69 7.27
N VAL A 184 12.07 15.49 6.26
CA VAL A 184 11.77 14.17 5.69
C VAL A 184 13.03 13.56 5.06
N LEU A 185 13.71 14.31 4.19
CA LEU A 185 14.92 13.88 3.48
C LEU A 185 16.06 13.50 4.44
N GLU A 186 16.14 14.13 5.60
CA GLU A 186 17.16 13.84 6.61
C GLU A 186 16.97 12.45 7.25
N GLN A 187 15.73 11.96 7.36
CA GLN A 187 15.39 10.68 8.00
C GLN A 187 15.57 9.49 7.05
N ILE A 188 15.25 9.66 5.77
CA ILE A 188 15.19 8.57 4.78
C ILE A 188 16.47 7.71 4.74
N PRO A 189 17.70 8.27 4.68
CA PRO A 189 18.90 7.44 4.57
C PRO A 189 19.14 6.52 5.77
N ALA A 190 18.64 6.89 6.95
CA ALA A 190 18.75 6.07 8.15
C ALA A 190 17.70 4.95 8.21
N LEU A 191 16.48 5.24 7.74
CA LEU A 191 15.34 4.32 7.80
C LEU A 191 15.30 3.34 6.63
N PHE A 192 15.70 3.78 5.43
CA PHE A 192 15.51 3.06 4.17
C PHE A 192 16.82 2.91 3.39
N SER A 193 17.85 2.40 4.06
CA SER A 193 19.19 2.23 3.49
C SER A 193 19.30 1.13 2.41
N ASN A 194 18.28 0.27 2.26
CA ASN A 194 18.25 -0.86 1.33
C ASN A 194 17.51 -0.59 0.01
N VAL A 195 17.06 0.66 -0.20
CA VAL A 195 16.36 1.11 -1.40
C VAL A 195 17.34 1.26 -2.56
N ASP A 196 16.93 0.80 -3.75
CA ASP A 196 17.72 0.91 -4.98
C ASP A 196 17.29 2.14 -5.81
N VAL A 197 16.01 2.51 -5.74
CA VAL A 197 15.39 3.58 -6.54
C VAL A 197 14.55 4.51 -5.67
N VAL A 198 14.75 5.81 -5.84
CA VAL A 198 13.90 6.85 -5.24
C VAL A 198 13.27 7.69 -6.35
N THR A 199 11.95 7.89 -6.29
CA THR A 199 11.20 8.77 -7.18
C THR A 199 10.59 9.92 -6.40
N PHE A 200 10.38 11.06 -7.06
CA PHE A 200 9.80 12.25 -6.45
C PHE A 200 8.56 12.70 -7.22
N GLY A 201 7.45 12.84 -6.51
CA GLY A 201 6.38 13.75 -6.90
C GLY A 201 6.86 15.21 -6.87
N LEU A 202 6.05 16.10 -7.42
CA LEU A 202 6.35 17.54 -7.45
C LEU A 202 6.56 18.07 -6.03
N CYS A 203 7.75 18.61 -5.73
CA CYS A 203 8.05 19.10 -4.40
C CYS A 203 9.08 20.24 -4.36
N TYR A 204 9.10 20.97 -3.25
CA TYR A 204 10.08 22.03 -2.98
C TYR A 204 11.08 21.56 -1.92
N ALA A 205 12.37 21.70 -2.20
CA ALA A 205 13.42 21.38 -1.23
C ALA A 205 14.54 22.41 -1.31
N ARG A 206 15.22 22.66 -0.19
CA ARG A 206 16.46 23.44 -0.23
C ARG A 206 17.52 22.65 -0.96
N ARG A 207 18.28 23.31 -1.84
CA ARG A 207 19.42 22.69 -2.53
C ARG A 207 20.36 21.95 -1.58
N LYS A 208 20.71 22.57 -0.44
CA LYS A 208 21.63 21.98 0.54
C LYS A 208 21.11 20.68 1.15
N ASP A 209 19.79 20.57 1.39
CA ASP A 209 19.18 19.43 2.06
C ASP A 209 19.05 18.26 1.08
N PHE A 210 18.72 18.57 -0.18
CA PHE A 210 18.68 17.59 -1.26
C PHE A 210 20.06 17.03 -1.62
N GLU A 211 21.08 17.89 -1.75
CA GLU A 211 22.46 17.44 -2.00
C GLU A 211 23.00 16.60 -0.83
N ARG A 212 22.66 16.97 0.41
CA ARG A 212 23.01 16.17 1.59
C ARG A 212 22.33 14.81 1.55
N PHE A 213 21.06 14.74 1.18
CA PHE A 213 20.35 13.47 0.98
C PHE A 213 21.05 12.59 -0.06
N LYS A 214 21.39 13.12 -1.24
CA LYS A 214 22.13 12.38 -2.28
C LYS A 214 23.46 11.83 -1.77
N SER A 215 24.22 12.66 -1.05
CA SER A 215 25.53 12.26 -0.51
C SER A 215 25.44 11.09 0.49
N ARG A 216 24.29 10.95 1.17
CA ARG A 216 24.03 9.90 2.16
C ARG A 216 23.42 8.63 1.56
N MET A 217 23.02 8.66 0.30
CA MET A 217 22.44 7.53 -0.43
C MET A 217 23.29 7.18 -1.67
N PRO A 218 24.61 6.92 -1.50
CA PRO A 218 25.48 6.65 -2.63
C PRO A 218 25.09 5.31 -3.29
N GLY A 219 24.72 5.35 -4.57
CA GLY A 219 24.32 4.17 -5.34
C GLY A 219 22.82 4.02 -5.56
N VAL A 220 22.00 4.88 -4.95
CA VAL A 220 20.56 4.94 -5.22
C VAL A 220 20.32 5.70 -6.53
N THR A 221 19.48 5.14 -7.39
CA THR A 221 19.04 5.82 -8.61
C THR A 221 17.90 6.77 -8.26
N ILE A 222 18.07 8.05 -8.55
CA ILE A 222 17.02 9.05 -8.35
C ILE A 222 16.37 9.34 -9.71
N HIS A 223 15.07 9.08 -9.82
CA HIS A 223 14.26 9.48 -10.98
C HIS A 223 13.45 10.73 -10.64
N ASP A 224 12.97 11.41 -11.69
CA ASP A 224 12.13 12.60 -11.59
C ASP A 224 12.75 13.71 -10.73
N GLU A 225 14.08 13.85 -10.81
CA GLU A 225 14.80 14.92 -10.10
C GLU A 225 14.31 16.31 -10.52
N ASP A 226 13.87 16.46 -11.78
CA ASP A 226 13.28 17.71 -12.29
C ASP A 226 11.95 18.08 -11.61
N SER A 227 11.30 17.12 -10.92
CA SER A 227 10.12 17.37 -10.08
C SER A 227 10.48 18.04 -8.75
N VAL A 228 11.77 18.14 -8.40
CA VAL A 228 12.26 18.80 -7.18
C VAL A 228 12.66 20.23 -7.50
N ILE A 229 11.83 21.20 -7.11
CA ILE A 229 12.10 22.62 -7.26
C ILE A 229 13.07 23.05 -6.14
N LEU A 230 14.30 23.37 -6.53
CA LEU A 230 15.37 23.74 -5.60
C LEU A 230 15.46 25.26 -5.41
N ASN A 231 15.27 25.70 -4.17
CA ASN A 231 15.53 27.08 -3.73
C ASN A 231 16.85 27.20 -2.93
#